data_AF-A0A1Q3PP96-F1
#
_entry.id   AF-A0A1Q3PP96-F1
#
_cell.length_a   1.000
_cell.length_b   1.000
_cell.length_c   1.000
_cell.angle_alpha   90.00
_cell.angle_beta   90.00
_cell.angle_gamma   90.00
#
_symmetry.space_group_name_H-M   'P 1'
#
loop_
_entity.id
_entity.type
_entity.pdbx_description
1 polymer ?
#
loop_
_entity_poly.entity_id
_entity_poly.type
_entity_poly.pdbx_seq_one_letter_code
_entity_poly.pdbx_strand_id
1 'polypeptide(L)'
;MKNRIVPIFLYACCIAFLNFTFSDEFEEYGISQKDIQNRLWNGLQAPSVTVPYLGSSVKSACRSLAPEAQAAAIRKAGSFVKTYFNSEDFQKRYSEAIAKKYPKLETTVSEQRKAEIRANRLKGVQGLQAKDMEPVVDIQIESAETFVGMESMLSSIPAEQRADFKKQIEDGKRNAAFFKKIKPLLKTNMEEFKKQYAEYLAADEIRQSEQTLVRNAKSNADEFEKLKDPKKVLTARLTDFLNQSKGVDFAAQTKEANGRRKFVNAAYEGKSDVWKFCYRMGATPTNTARALAQQWLTELK
;
A
#
# COMPACT_ATOMS: atom_id res chain seq x y z
N MET A 1 -49.86 -23.44 2.45
CA MET A 1 -48.84 -23.93 3.42
C MET A 1 -47.56 -24.15 2.61
N LYS A 2 -46.60 -23.21 2.53
CA LYS A 2 -45.62 -22.76 3.55
C LYS A 2 -44.87 -23.92 4.22
N ASN A 3 -43.62 -24.15 3.78
CA ASN A 3 -42.39 -24.43 4.55
C ASN A 3 -41.25 -24.70 3.53
N ARG A 4 -40.44 -23.73 3.11
CA ARG A 4 -39.24 -23.18 3.78
C ARG A 4 -38.14 -24.22 4.07
N ILE A 5 -37.21 -24.40 3.13
CA ILE A 5 -35.78 -24.61 3.41
C ILE A 5 -34.96 -23.76 2.40
N VAL A 6 -34.03 -22.97 2.93
CA VAL A 6 -33.05 -22.08 2.28
C VAL A 6 -31.77 -22.30 3.10
N PRO A 7 -30.56 -22.54 2.54
CA PRO A 7 -29.72 -21.37 2.15
C PRO A 7 -28.51 -21.55 1.17
N ILE A 8 -28.01 -20.41 0.64
CA ILE A 8 -26.58 -20.08 0.27
C ILE A 8 -25.93 -20.80 -0.95
N PHE A 9 -25.17 -20.19 -1.90
CA PHE A 9 -25.06 -18.86 -2.57
C PHE A 9 -24.25 -19.04 -3.90
N LEU A 10 -24.41 -18.16 -4.90
CA LEU A 10 -23.75 -18.22 -6.23
C LEU A 10 -22.50 -17.30 -6.34
N TYR A 11 -21.72 -17.39 -7.45
CA TYR A 11 -20.94 -16.31 -8.14
C TYR A 11 -19.90 -16.79 -9.20
N ALA A 12 -20.02 -16.35 -10.47
CA ALA A 12 -18.91 -16.07 -11.44
C ALA A 12 -19.39 -15.54 -12.81
N CYS A 13 -18.90 -14.38 -13.25
CA CYS A 13 -19.31 -13.78 -14.53
C CYS A 13 -18.83 -14.59 -15.76
N CYS A 14 -19.76 -15.10 -16.57
CA CYS A 14 -19.70 -15.14 -18.04
C CYS A 14 -21.10 -15.46 -18.65
N ILE A 15 -21.76 -14.57 -19.44
CA ILE A 15 -22.51 -14.78 -20.74
C ILE A 15 -22.87 -13.41 -21.40
N ALA A 16 -23.22 -13.46 -22.70
CA ALA A 16 -23.70 -12.42 -23.65
C ALA A 16 -25.05 -11.74 -23.22
N PHE A 17 -25.97 -11.14 -24.01
CA PHE A 17 -26.15 -10.95 -25.48
C PHE A 17 -26.36 -9.45 -25.94
N LEU A 18 -26.85 -9.24 -27.18
CA LEU A 18 -27.06 -7.99 -27.94
C LEU A 18 -28.20 -7.09 -27.41
N ASN A 19 -28.05 -5.77 -27.59
CA ASN A 19 -29.12 -4.75 -27.66
C ASN A 19 -30.11 -4.56 -26.47
N PHE A 20 -29.74 -4.88 -25.23
CA PHE A 20 -30.55 -4.49 -24.06
C PHE A 20 -29.76 -3.95 -22.86
N THR A 21 -30.44 -3.13 -22.06
CA THR A 21 -30.00 -2.59 -20.77
C THR A 21 -29.66 -3.70 -19.76
N PHE A 22 -28.82 -3.36 -18.78
CA PHE A 22 -28.04 -4.32 -17.99
C PHE A 22 -28.80 -5.17 -16.93
N SER A 23 -30.13 -5.27 -16.97
CA SER A 23 -30.90 -5.82 -15.85
C SER A 23 -30.99 -7.36 -15.81
N ASP A 24 -31.34 -8.05 -16.90
CA ASP A 24 -32.07 -9.32 -16.73
C ASP A 24 -31.23 -10.62 -16.80
N GLU A 25 -30.10 -10.65 -17.52
CA GLU A 25 -29.43 -11.94 -17.87
C GLU A 25 -28.37 -12.45 -16.87
N PHE A 26 -27.88 -11.64 -15.91
CA PHE A 26 -26.87 -12.12 -14.94
C PHE A 26 -27.48 -12.63 -13.62
N GLU A 27 -28.72 -12.26 -13.32
CA GLU A 27 -29.44 -12.74 -12.12
C GLU A 27 -29.78 -14.23 -12.24
N GLU A 28 -30.04 -14.74 -13.44
CA GLU A 28 -30.21 -16.17 -13.73
C GLU A 28 -29.00 -17.02 -13.30
N TYR A 29 -27.79 -16.44 -13.35
CA TYR A 29 -26.53 -17.04 -12.90
C TYR A 29 -26.12 -16.57 -11.49
N GLY A 30 -27.01 -15.87 -10.79
CA GLY A 30 -26.84 -15.40 -9.42
C GLY A 30 -25.75 -14.34 -9.23
N ILE A 31 -25.54 -13.48 -10.22
CA ILE A 31 -24.54 -12.41 -10.18
C ILE A 31 -25.27 -11.08 -10.33
N SER A 32 -25.40 -10.34 -9.23
CA SER A 32 -26.02 -9.02 -9.28
C SER A 32 -25.05 -7.99 -9.87
N GLN A 33 -25.60 -6.85 -10.30
CA GLN A 33 -24.81 -5.68 -10.70
C GLN A 33 -23.80 -5.29 -9.61
N LYS A 34 -24.24 -5.32 -8.35
CA LYS A 34 -23.46 -4.99 -7.14
C LYS A 34 -22.24 -5.89 -6.98
N ASP A 35 -22.30 -7.15 -7.41
CA ASP A 35 -21.17 -8.07 -7.33
C ASP A 35 -20.08 -7.74 -8.34
N ILE A 36 -20.46 -7.31 -9.54
CA ILE A 36 -19.52 -6.86 -10.56
C ILE A 36 -18.88 -5.51 -10.16
N GLN A 37 -19.68 -4.58 -9.63
CA GLN A 37 -19.19 -3.34 -9.03
C GLN A 37 -18.20 -3.61 -7.89
N ASN A 38 -18.49 -4.55 -6.99
CA ASN A 38 -17.60 -4.93 -5.89
C ASN A 38 -16.34 -5.69 -6.37
N ARG A 39 -16.41 -6.44 -7.47
CA ARG A 39 -15.23 -7.06 -8.09
C ARG A 39 -14.28 -6.02 -8.69
N LEU A 40 -14.80 -5.01 -9.40
CA LEU A 40 -14.01 -3.86 -9.85
C LEU A 40 -13.36 -3.16 -8.65
N TRP A 41 -14.18 -2.84 -7.64
CA TRP A 41 -13.72 -2.17 -6.41
C TRP A 41 -12.54 -2.90 -5.76
N ASN A 42 -12.70 -4.19 -5.48
CA ASN A 42 -11.68 -5.00 -4.82
C ASN A 42 -10.44 -5.18 -5.72
N GLY A 43 -10.61 -5.30 -7.04
CA GLY A 43 -9.50 -5.42 -8.00
C GLY A 43 -8.63 -4.16 -8.10
N LEU A 44 -9.21 -2.97 -7.94
CA LEU A 44 -8.44 -1.72 -7.88
C LEU A 44 -7.71 -1.54 -6.54
N GLN A 45 -8.30 -2.01 -5.43
CA GLN A 45 -7.70 -1.94 -4.09
C GLN A 45 -6.61 -2.99 -3.85
N ALA A 46 -6.65 -4.15 -4.54
CA ALA A 46 -5.59 -5.14 -4.51
C ALA A 46 -4.27 -4.59 -5.10
N PRO A 47 -3.08 -5.00 -4.63
CA PRO A 47 -1.79 -4.49 -5.13
C PRO A 47 -1.45 -4.98 -6.55
N SER A 48 -1.98 -6.14 -6.95
CA SER A 48 -1.82 -6.77 -8.25
C SER A 48 -3.12 -7.47 -8.68
N VAL A 49 -3.19 -7.85 -9.95
CA VAL A 49 -4.26 -8.70 -10.48
C VAL A 49 -4.11 -10.11 -9.91
N THR A 50 -5.19 -10.61 -9.32
CA THR A 50 -5.31 -11.95 -8.75
C THR A 50 -6.44 -12.71 -9.42
N VAL A 51 -6.40 -14.04 -9.34
CA VAL A 51 -7.51 -14.87 -9.83
C VAL A 51 -8.69 -14.71 -8.87
N PRO A 52 -9.89 -14.30 -9.36
CA PRO A 52 -11.05 -14.16 -8.50
C PRO A 52 -11.45 -15.52 -7.93
N TYR A 53 -11.83 -15.57 -6.65
CA TYR A 53 -12.51 -16.74 -6.12
C TYR A 53 -13.89 -16.87 -6.77
N LEU A 54 -14.17 -18.07 -7.30
CA LEU A 54 -15.42 -18.43 -7.94
C LEU A 54 -15.98 -19.69 -7.27
N GLY A 55 -17.30 -19.74 -7.05
CA GLY A 55 -17.98 -20.91 -6.50
C GLY A 55 -17.89 -22.13 -7.43
N SER A 56 -18.07 -23.34 -6.89
CA SER A 56 -18.07 -24.58 -7.68
C SER A 56 -19.18 -24.60 -8.73
N SER A 57 -20.40 -24.18 -8.34
CA SER A 57 -21.57 -24.05 -9.23
C SER A 57 -21.26 -23.22 -10.46
N VAL A 58 -20.69 -22.03 -10.30
CA VAL A 58 -20.48 -21.11 -11.43
C VAL A 58 -19.16 -21.37 -12.17
N LYS A 59 -18.15 -21.98 -11.54
CA LYS A 59 -17.07 -22.66 -12.27
C LYS A 59 -17.61 -23.73 -13.21
N SER A 60 -18.68 -24.44 -12.84
CA SER A 60 -19.37 -25.40 -13.72
C SER A 60 -20.13 -24.67 -14.82
N ALA A 61 -20.98 -23.70 -14.46
CA ALA A 61 -21.80 -22.94 -15.41
C ALA A 61 -20.96 -22.23 -16.48
N CYS A 62 -19.84 -21.60 -16.13
CA CYS A 62 -18.95 -20.98 -17.12
C CYS A 62 -18.30 -22.02 -18.06
N ARG A 63 -18.02 -23.24 -17.58
CA ARG A 63 -17.39 -24.31 -18.37
C ARG A 63 -18.35 -25.05 -19.29
N SER A 64 -19.65 -25.07 -19.00
CA SER A 64 -20.67 -25.65 -19.88
C SER A 64 -20.97 -24.80 -21.12
N LEU A 65 -20.39 -23.60 -21.22
CA LEU A 65 -20.60 -22.67 -22.34
C LEU A 65 -19.67 -22.95 -23.51
N ALA A 66 -20.19 -22.73 -24.71
CA ALA A 66 -19.35 -22.60 -25.90
C ALA A 66 -18.35 -21.42 -25.75
N PRO A 67 -17.13 -21.52 -26.29
CA PRO A 67 -16.12 -20.46 -26.16
C PRO A 67 -16.57 -19.08 -26.65
N GLU A 68 -17.43 -19.01 -27.66
CA GLU A 68 -17.99 -17.73 -28.15
C GLU A 68 -19.00 -17.10 -27.19
N ALA A 69 -19.79 -17.90 -26.47
CA ALA A 69 -20.67 -17.40 -25.42
C ALA A 69 -19.87 -16.84 -24.23
N GLN A 70 -18.73 -17.48 -23.90
CA GLN A 70 -17.76 -16.94 -22.92
C GLN A 70 -17.09 -15.65 -23.43
N ALA A 71 -16.76 -15.55 -24.72
CA ALA A 71 -16.17 -14.34 -25.30
C ALA A 71 -17.15 -13.16 -25.30
N ALA A 72 -18.38 -13.38 -25.78
CA ALA A 72 -19.45 -12.38 -25.74
C ALA A 72 -19.75 -11.91 -24.31
N ALA A 73 -19.61 -12.80 -23.33
CA ALA A 73 -19.69 -12.44 -21.92
C ALA A 73 -18.69 -11.39 -21.46
N ILE A 74 -17.43 -11.61 -21.81
CA ILE A 74 -16.31 -10.78 -21.36
C ILE A 74 -16.47 -9.38 -21.95
N ARG A 75 -16.99 -9.28 -23.18
CA ARG A 75 -17.37 -8.00 -23.81
C ARG A 75 -18.50 -7.31 -23.03
N LYS A 76 -19.59 -8.01 -22.70
CA LYS A 76 -20.73 -7.43 -21.95
C LYS A 76 -20.33 -6.99 -20.54
N ALA A 77 -19.64 -7.85 -19.79
CA ALA A 77 -19.15 -7.54 -18.45
C ALA A 77 -18.13 -6.39 -18.45
N GLY A 78 -17.18 -6.38 -19.40
CA GLY A 78 -16.22 -5.30 -19.55
C GLY A 78 -16.85 -3.96 -19.94
N SER A 79 -17.87 -3.98 -20.81
CA SER A 79 -18.69 -2.81 -21.14
C SER A 79 -19.38 -2.23 -19.90
N PHE A 80 -20.08 -3.05 -19.11
CA PHE A 80 -20.70 -2.61 -17.86
C PHE A 80 -19.67 -2.08 -16.85
N VAL A 81 -18.56 -2.78 -16.67
CA VAL A 81 -17.47 -2.36 -15.78
C VAL A 81 -16.91 -0.99 -16.19
N LYS A 82 -16.76 -0.73 -17.50
CA LYS A 82 -16.37 0.57 -18.04
C LYS A 82 -17.44 1.64 -17.81
N THR A 83 -18.73 1.34 -18.01
CA THR A 83 -19.83 2.27 -17.72
C THR A 83 -19.87 2.63 -16.23
N TYR A 84 -19.78 1.65 -15.34
CA TYR A 84 -19.75 1.88 -13.90
C TYR A 84 -18.50 2.65 -13.46
N PHE A 85 -17.31 2.32 -13.98
CA PHE A 85 -16.08 3.06 -13.66
C PHE A 85 -16.17 4.56 -14.02
N ASN A 86 -16.91 4.90 -15.08
CA ASN A 86 -17.13 6.28 -15.49
C ASN A 86 -18.35 6.95 -14.83
N SER A 87 -19.10 6.26 -13.95
CA SER A 87 -20.26 6.85 -13.28
C SER A 87 -19.88 7.69 -12.06
N GLU A 88 -20.72 8.68 -11.74
CA GLU A 88 -20.56 9.52 -10.54
C GLU A 88 -20.53 8.69 -9.25
N ASP A 89 -21.37 7.64 -9.16
CA ASP A 89 -21.38 6.70 -8.02
C ASP A 89 -20.01 6.07 -7.76
N PHE A 90 -19.32 5.64 -8.81
CA PHE A 90 -17.98 5.06 -8.66
C PHE A 90 -16.96 6.13 -8.27
N GLN A 91 -16.96 7.29 -8.92
CA GLN A 91 -16.02 8.38 -8.63
C GLN A 91 -16.17 8.91 -7.20
N LYS A 92 -17.42 9.03 -6.72
CA LYS A 92 -17.75 9.36 -5.34
C LYS A 92 -17.28 8.28 -4.37
N ARG A 93 -17.68 7.01 -4.58
CA ARG A 93 -17.23 5.87 -3.75
C ARG A 93 -15.70 5.79 -3.66
N TYR A 94 -15.01 6.04 -4.77
CA TYR A 94 -13.55 6.00 -4.85
C TYR A 94 -12.90 7.13 -4.06
N SER A 95 -13.27 8.37 -4.33
CA SER A 95 -12.72 9.54 -3.65
C SER A 95 -13.00 9.52 -2.14
N GLU A 96 -14.21 9.16 -1.71
CA GLU A 96 -14.56 9.00 -0.29
C GLU A 96 -13.70 7.94 0.41
N ALA A 97 -13.48 6.77 -0.22
CA ALA A 97 -12.68 5.72 0.40
C ALA A 97 -11.19 6.05 0.44
N ILE A 98 -10.65 6.70 -0.59
CA ILE A 98 -9.24 7.13 -0.60
C ILE A 98 -9.01 8.21 0.46
N ALA A 99 -9.88 9.22 0.55
CA ALA A 99 -9.81 10.25 1.59
C ALA A 99 -9.93 9.65 3.01
N LYS A 100 -10.80 8.65 3.20
CA LYS A 100 -10.95 7.92 4.46
C LYS A 100 -9.75 7.04 4.80
N LYS A 101 -9.10 6.43 3.80
CA LYS A 101 -7.95 5.53 3.97
C LYS A 101 -6.66 6.29 4.25
N TYR A 102 -6.51 7.48 3.68
CA TYR A 102 -5.33 8.34 3.82
C TYR A 102 -5.74 9.71 4.39
N PRO A 103 -6.18 9.78 5.66
CA PRO A 103 -6.52 11.05 6.30
C PRO A 103 -5.27 11.94 6.39
N LYS A 104 -5.48 13.26 6.47
CA LYS A 104 -4.37 14.18 6.79
C LYS A 104 -3.86 13.87 8.19
N LEU A 105 -2.58 13.53 8.30
CA LEU A 105 -1.93 13.26 9.58
C LEU A 105 -1.29 14.55 10.14
N GLU A 106 -1.29 14.67 11.46
CA GLU A 106 -0.55 15.72 12.16
C GLU A 106 0.96 15.55 11.97
N THR A 107 1.68 16.67 11.98
CA THR A 107 3.15 16.73 11.85
C THR A 107 3.85 17.22 13.11
N THR A 108 3.11 17.73 14.09
CA THR A 108 3.62 18.28 15.34
C THR A 108 3.05 17.54 16.55
N VAL A 109 3.77 17.58 17.68
CA VAL A 109 3.27 17.04 18.95
C VAL A 109 2.36 18.09 19.60
N SER A 110 1.24 17.67 20.20
CA SER A 110 0.33 18.59 20.89
C SER A 110 0.99 19.27 22.10
N GLU A 111 0.60 20.50 22.41
CA GLU A 111 1.22 21.24 23.52
C GLU A 111 1.02 20.56 24.89
N GLN A 112 -0.12 19.90 25.11
CA GLN A 112 -0.31 19.05 26.28
C GLN A 112 0.76 17.95 26.33
N ARG A 113 0.99 17.24 25.22
CA ARG A 113 1.98 16.16 25.18
C ARG A 113 3.41 16.68 25.32
N LYS A 114 3.73 17.86 24.78
CA LYS A 114 5.02 18.53 25.04
C LYS A 114 5.20 18.87 26.52
N ALA A 115 4.16 19.36 27.19
CA ALA A 115 4.18 19.63 28.63
C ALA A 115 4.39 18.34 29.46
N GLU A 116 3.69 17.25 29.11
CA GLU A 116 3.91 15.93 29.72
C GLU A 116 5.35 15.43 29.55
N ILE A 117 5.92 15.54 28.35
CA ILE A 117 7.31 15.13 28.07
C ILE A 117 8.28 15.94 28.94
N ARG A 118 8.15 17.27 28.98
CA ARG A 118 8.98 18.14 29.83
C ARG A 118 8.87 17.77 31.31
N ALA A 119 7.66 17.59 31.83
CA ALA A 119 7.43 17.22 33.23
C ALA A 119 8.05 15.86 33.57
N ASN A 120 7.90 14.87 32.69
CA ASN A 120 8.48 13.54 32.86
C ASN A 120 10.02 13.57 32.82
N ARG A 121 10.62 14.33 31.90
CA ARG A 121 12.08 14.51 31.84
C ARG A 121 12.62 15.24 33.07
N LEU A 122 11.94 16.29 33.53
CA LEU A 122 12.30 17.00 34.76
C LEU A 122 12.22 16.10 36.01
N LYS A 123 11.23 15.20 36.08
CA LYS A 123 11.13 14.19 37.14
C LYS A 123 12.25 13.15 37.04
N GLY A 124 12.59 12.71 35.83
CA GLY A 124 13.64 11.70 35.57
C GLY A 124 15.05 12.14 35.96
N VAL A 125 15.36 13.44 35.89
CA VAL A 125 16.69 13.98 36.25
C VAL A 125 16.87 14.27 37.75
N GLN A 126 15.81 14.17 38.58
CA GLN A 126 15.85 14.57 39.99
C GLN A 126 16.95 13.88 40.80
N GLY A 127 17.16 12.58 40.55
CA GLY A 127 18.16 11.76 41.26
C GLY A 127 19.60 11.87 40.75
N LEU A 128 19.86 12.63 39.69
CA LEU A 128 21.22 12.75 39.12
C LEU A 128 22.16 13.52 40.06
N GLN A 129 23.38 13.01 40.24
CA GLN A 129 24.46 13.69 40.97
C GLN A 129 25.55 14.15 40.00
N ALA A 130 26.29 15.21 40.38
CA ALA A 130 27.30 15.82 39.53
C ALA A 130 28.40 14.82 39.10
N LYS A 131 28.88 13.99 40.04
CA LYS A 131 29.92 12.96 39.80
C LYS A 131 29.53 11.93 38.74
N ASP A 132 28.24 11.63 38.61
CA ASP A 132 27.71 10.62 37.68
C ASP A 132 27.50 11.25 36.28
N MET A 133 27.26 12.57 36.25
CA MET A 133 27.00 13.33 35.02
C MET A 133 28.24 13.97 34.40
N GLU A 134 29.30 14.26 35.16
CA GLU A 134 30.56 14.80 34.62
C GLU A 134 31.16 13.91 33.50
N PRO A 135 31.33 12.57 33.65
CA PRO A 135 31.79 11.73 32.55
C PRO A 135 30.79 11.65 31.39
N VAL A 136 29.49 11.69 31.65
CA VAL A 136 28.45 11.66 30.59
C VAL A 136 28.50 12.93 29.74
N VAL A 137 28.61 14.09 30.37
CA VAL A 137 28.73 15.39 29.69
C VAL A 137 30.01 15.45 28.86
N ASP A 138 31.12 14.91 29.37
CA ASP A 138 32.40 14.92 28.67
C ASP A 138 32.38 14.00 27.43
N ILE A 139 31.83 12.79 27.55
CA ILE A 139 31.59 11.90 26.41
C ILE A 139 30.67 12.54 25.36
N GLN A 140 29.63 13.28 25.79
CA GLN A 140 28.75 13.99 24.85
C GLN A 140 29.44 15.14 24.12
N ILE A 141 30.35 15.87 24.79
CA ILE A 141 31.17 16.92 24.15
C ILE A 141 32.15 16.28 23.17
N GLU A 142 32.94 15.30 23.59
CA GLU A 142 33.96 14.64 22.77
C GLU A 142 33.35 13.94 21.53
N SER A 143 32.25 13.21 21.71
CA SER A 143 31.51 12.58 20.61
C SER A 143 31.00 13.62 19.61
N ALA A 144 30.40 14.70 20.11
CA ALA A 144 29.88 15.77 19.26
C ALA A 144 31.01 16.51 18.52
N GLU A 145 32.13 16.80 19.18
CA GLU A 145 33.32 17.40 18.55
C GLU A 145 33.96 16.47 17.50
N THR A 146 33.96 15.15 17.75
CA THR A 146 34.41 14.14 16.77
C THR A 146 33.59 14.24 15.49
N PHE A 147 32.25 14.29 15.59
CA PHE A 147 31.38 14.50 14.42
C PHE A 147 31.65 15.85 13.71
N VAL A 148 31.94 16.92 14.45
CA VAL A 148 32.32 18.21 13.85
C VAL A 148 33.65 18.14 13.10
N GLY A 149 34.65 17.42 13.64
CA GLY A 149 35.94 17.20 12.96
C GLY A 149 35.81 16.49 11.60
N MET A 150 34.77 15.67 11.43
CA MET A 150 34.45 15.00 10.16
C MET A 150 33.86 15.93 9.09
N GLU A 151 33.61 17.22 9.37
CA GLU A 151 33.14 18.19 8.37
C GLU A 151 34.09 18.31 7.17
N SER A 152 35.40 18.15 7.41
CA SER A 152 36.44 18.06 6.37
C SER A 152 36.24 16.90 5.37
N MET A 153 35.57 15.82 5.79
CA MET A 153 35.32 14.61 4.98
C MET A 153 34.05 14.70 4.12
N LEU A 154 33.25 15.77 4.21
CA LEU A 154 32.06 15.96 3.36
C LEU A 154 32.38 15.93 1.84
N SER A 155 33.60 16.28 1.46
CA SER A 155 34.09 16.25 0.08
C SER A 155 34.32 14.83 -0.45
N SER A 156 34.72 13.89 0.40
CA SER A 156 34.97 12.48 0.06
C SER A 156 33.73 11.58 0.13
N ILE A 157 32.61 12.08 0.63
CA ILE A 157 31.34 11.34 0.76
C ILE A 157 30.54 11.40 -0.57
N PRO A 158 29.86 10.31 -1.00
CA PRO A 158 28.95 10.32 -2.14
C PRO A 158 27.87 11.39 -2.04
N ALA A 159 27.55 12.07 -3.14
CA ALA A 159 26.67 13.24 -3.12
C ALA A 159 25.29 12.99 -2.48
N GLU A 160 24.75 11.78 -2.66
CA GLU A 160 23.48 11.31 -2.08
C GLU A 160 23.50 11.19 -0.54
N GLN A 161 24.67 10.98 0.08
CA GLN A 161 24.83 10.83 1.53
C GLN A 161 25.24 12.13 2.23
N ARG A 162 25.76 13.13 1.49
CA ARG A 162 26.24 14.40 2.06
C ARG A 162 25.17 15.18 2.81
N ALA A 163 23.90 15.08 2.41
CA ALA A 163 22.79 15.78 3.05
C ALA A 163 22.57 15.30 4.49
N ASP A 164 22.48 13.98 4.69
CA ASP A 164 22.32 13.37 6.02
C ASP A 164 23.58 13.56 6.87
N PHE A 165 24.77 13.42 6.28
CA PHE A 165 26.03 13.63 7.00
C PHE A 165 26.19 15.09 7.47
N LYS A 166 25.83 16.07 6.61
CA LYS A 166 25.79 17.49 6.99
C LYS A 166 24.79 17.76 8.11
N LYS A 167 23.62 17.09 8.10
CA LYS A 167 22.65 17.18 9.20
C LYS A 167 23.24 16.66 10.52
N GLN A 168 23.94 15.52 10.50
CA GLN A 168 24.62 14.97 11.68
C GLN A 168 25.69 15.91 12.24
N ILE A 169 26.50 16.54 11.37
CA ILE A 169 27.48 17.57 11.78
C ILE A 169 26.76 18.75 12.48
N GLU A 170 25.67 19.27 11.92
CA GLU A 170 24.93 20.39 12.50
C GLU A 170 24.15 20.03 13.78
N ASP A 171 23.68 18.79 13.94
CA ASP A 171 23.19 18.27 15.22
C ASP A 171 24.35 18.15 16.24
N GLY A 172 25.53 17.68 15.81
CA GLY A 172 26.76 17.63 16.61
C GLY A 172 27.21 19.01 17.12
N LYS A 173 27.33 20.02 16.24
CA LYS A 173 27.66 21.41 16.63
C LYS A 173 26.72 21.94 17.72
N ARG A 174 25.41 21.68 17.59
CA ARG A 174 24.39 22.08 18.59
C ARG A 174 24.54 21.34 19.91
N ASN A 175 24.80 20.03 19.88
CA ASN A 175 24.99 19.23 21.08
C ASN A 175 26.26 19.64 21.83
N ALA A 176 27.40 19.78 21.13
CA ALA A 176 28.65 20.26 21.73
C ALA A 176 28.48 21.65 22.38
N ALA A 177 27.84 22.59 21.69
CA ALA A 177 27.59 23.93 22.22
C ALA A 177 26.69 23.89 23.47
N PHE A 178 25.65 23.05 23.47
CA PHE A 178 24.77 22.87 24.63
C PHE A 178 25.51 22.28 25.83
N PHE A 179 26.21 21.15 25.66
CA PHE A 179 26.90 20.49 26.77
C PHE A 179 28.05 21.32 27.33
N LYS A 180 28.83 22.02 26.48
CA LYS A 180 29.84 22.99 26.94
C LYS A 180 29.24 24.11 27.77
N LYS A 181 28.05 24.62 27.40
CA LYS A 181 27.34 25.66 28.16
C LYS A 181 26.89 25.17 29.54
N ILE A 182 26.39 23.94 29.66
CA ILE A 182 25.87 23.43 30.93
C ILE A 182 26.92 22.74 31.81
N LYS A 183 28.07 22.28 31.28
CA LYS A 183 29.13 21.62 32.06
C LYS A 183 29.53 22.39 33.34
N PRO A 184 29.72 23.73 33.35
CA PRO A 184 30.05 24.46 34.58
C PRO A 184 28.99 24.35 35.68
N LEU A 185 27.72 24.18 35.32
CA LEU A 185 26.60 24.08 36.26
C LEU A 185 26.67 22.83 37.13
N LEU A 186 27.35 21.75 36.69
CA LEU A 186 27.64 20.58 37.52
C LEU A 186 28.34 20.93 38.84
N LYS A 187 29.13 22.02 38.84
CA LYS A 187 29.91 22.47 40.00
C LYS A 187 29.31 23.70 40.69
N THR A 188 28.56 24.54 39.96
CA THR A 188 28.04 25.81 40.48
C THR A 188 26.54 25.81 40.80
N ASN A 189 25.71 25.05 40.07
CA ASN A 189 24.26 24.99 40.29
C ASN A 189 23.64 23.73 39.68
N MET A 190 23.60 22.64 40.46
CA MET A 190 23.12 21.34 39.99
C MET A 190 21.61 21.33 39.66
N GLU A 191 20.79 22.18 40.28
CA GLU A 191 19.36 22.26 39.97
C GLU A 191 19.10 22.94 38.62
N GLU A 192 19.85 24.01 38.30
CA GLU A 192 19.80 24.63 36.97
C GLU A 192 20.44 23.71 35.90
N PHE A 193 21.47 22.93 36.24
CA PHE A 193 21.98 21.85 35.37
C PHE A 193 20.86 20.85 35.03
N LYS A 194 20.20 20.28 36.06
CA LYS A 194 19.11 19.31 35.89
C LYS A 194 18.00 19.89 35.01
N LYS A 195 17.58 21.13 35.26
CA LYS A 195 16.53 21.82 34.50
C LYS A 195 16.90 22.00 33.02
N GLN A 196 18.09 22.51 32.71
CA GLN A 196 18.52 22.68 31.31
C GLN A 196 18.73 21.33 30.62
N TYR A 197 19.29 20.33 31.31
CA TYR A 197 19.46 18.98 30.79
C TYR A 197 18.11 18.29 30.52
N ALA A 198 17.13 18.46 31.41
CA ALA A 198 15.76 17.95 31.20
C ALA A 198 15.07 18.60 30.00
N GLU A 199 15.18 19.92 29.81
CA GLU A 199 14.60 20.58 28.63
C GLU A 199 15.32 20.15 27.34
N TYR A 200 16.63 19.90 27.36
CA TYR A 200 17.35 19.31 26.22
C TYR A 200 16.83 17.91 25.87
N LEU A 201 16.71 17.01 26.85
CA LEU A 201 16.16 15.67 26.65
C LEU A 201 14.70 15.72 26.16
N ALA A 202 13.90 16.66 26.68
CA ALA A 202 12.51 16.87 26.24
C ALA A 202 12.43 17.40 24.81
N ALA A 203 13.25 18.40 24.47
CA ALA A 203 13.31 18.98 23.13
C ALA A 203 13.81 17.97 22.09
N ASP A 204 14.72 17.07 22.46
CA ASP A 204 15.15 15.98 21.58
C ASP A 204 14.05 14.92 21.39
N GLU A 205 13.40 14.45 22.46
CA GLU A 205 12.26 13.51 22.36
C GLU A 205 11.10 14.09 21.53
N ILE A 206 10.76 15.37 21.72
CA ILE A 206 9.77 16.08 20.90
C ILE A 206 10.22 16.09 19.43
N ARG A 207 11.47 16.48 19.15
CA ARG A 207 12.02 16.53 17.77
C ARG A 207 11.99 15.16 17.09
N GLN A 208 12.35 14.08 17.79
CA GLN A 208 12.29 12.71 17.25
C GLN A 208 10.84 12.26 17.00
N SER A 209 9.92 12.62 17.89
CA SER A 209 8.48 12.36 17.74
C SER A 209 7.91 13.09 16.53
N GLU A 210 8.21 14.38 16.38
CA GLU A 210 7.76 15.21 15.25
C GLU A 210 8.40 14.75 13.93
N GLN A 211 9.68 14.34 13.90
CA GLN A 211 10.28 13.72 12.72
C GLN A 211 9.57 12.42 12.31
N THR A 212 9.09 11.63 13.28
CA THR A 212 8.31 10.41 13.02
C THR A 212 6.92 10.76 12.47
N LEU A 213 6.25 11.75 13.04
CA LEU A 213 4.96 12.26 12.54
C LEU A 213 5.10 12.80 11.11
N VAL A 214 6.12 13.63 10.82
CA VAL A 214 6.43 14.14 9.48
C VAL A 214 6.70 13.00 8.48
N ARG A 215 7.48 11.98 8.89
CA ARG A 215 7.75 10.80 8.03
C ARG A 215 6.46 10.04 7.72
N ASN A 216 5.60 9.83 8.71
CA ASN A 216 4.33 9.13 8.55
C ASN A 216 3.36 9.94 7.68
N ALA A 217 3.23 11.24 7.93
CA ALA A 217 2.43 12.16 7.13
C ALA A 217 2.90 12.20 5.67
N LYS A 218 4.21 12.24 5.44
CA LYS A 218 4.80 12.16 4.09
C LYS A 218 4.49 10.82 3.42
N SER A 219 4.73 9.69 4.08
CA SER A 219 4.44 8.36 3.52
C SER A 219 2.95 8.19 3.16
N ASN A 220 2.07 8.66 4.05
CA ASN A 220 0.62 8.68 3.83
C ASN A 220 0.22 9.58 2.64
N ALA A 221 0.82 10.76 2.51
CA ALA A 221 0.60 11.65 1.37
C ALA A 221 1.15 11.07 0.06
N ASP A 222 2.34 10.46 0.07
CA ASP A 222 2.94 9.83 -1.11
C ASP A 222 2.10 8.62 -1.59
N GLU A 223 1.49 7.85 -0.68
CA GLU A 223 0.54 6.79 -1.02
C GLU A 223 -0.82 7.33 -1.51
N PHE A 224 -1.34 8.41 -0.91
CA PHE A 224 -2.51 9.11 -1.43
C PHE A 224 -2.29 9.61 -2.86
N GLU A 225 -1.15 10.26 -3.14
CA GLU A 225 -0.83 10.78 -4.48
C GLU A 225 -0.74 9.68 -5.56
N LYS A 226 -0.24 8.48 -5.20
CA LYS A 226 -0.22 7.31 -6.09
C LYS A 226 -1.61 6.79 -6.42
N LEU A 227 -2.55 6.87 -5.48
CA LEU A 227 -3.84 6.17 -5.54
C LEU A 227 -5.06 7.09 -5.72
N LYS A 228 -4.93 8.41 -5.59
CA LYS A 228 -6.06 9.35 -5.73
C LYS A 228 -6.68 9.38 -7.13
N ASP A 229 -5.92 8.97 -8.14
CA ASP A 229 -6.37 8.90 -9.53
C ASP A 229 -6.76 7.44 -9.88
N PRO A 230 -8.07 7.12 -9.94
CA PRO A 230 -8.52 5.77 -10.27
C PRO A 230 -8.14 5.34 -11.68
N LYS A 231 -7.89 6.26 -12.63
CA LYS A 231 -7.46 5.91 -13.99
C LYS A 231 -6.04 5.36 -13.98
N LYS A 232 -5.12 5.97 -13.21
CA LYS A 232 -3.75 5.45 -13.04
C LYS A 232 -3.74 4.05 -12.42
N VAL A 233 -4.56 3.84 -11.38
CA VAL A 233 -4.69 2.53 -10.72
C VAL A 233 -5.27 1.49 -11.69
N LEU A 234 -6.32 1.82 -12.43
CA LEU A 234 -6.89 0.94 -13.45
C LEU A 234 -5.88 0.60 -14.55
N THR A 235 -5.15 1.60 -15.08
CA THR A 235 -4.08 1.40 -16.07
C THR A 235 -3.01 0.44 -15.57
N ALA A 236 -2.60 0.54 -14.29
CA ALA A 236 -1.66 -0.40 -13.70
C ALA A 236 -2.23 -1.84 -13.63
N ARG A 237 -3.51 -2.00 -13.27
CA ARG A 237 -4.16 -3.34 -13.21
C ARG A 237 -4.36 -3.96 -14.60
N LEU A 238 -4.80 -3.20 -15.59
CA LEU A 238 -4.94 -3.69 -16.97
C LEU A 238 -3.58 -4.11 -17.55
N THR A 239 -2.53 -3.32 -17.29
CA THR A 239 -1.15 -3.64 -17.70
C THR A 239 -0.62 -4.91 -17.04
N ASP A 240 -0.83 -5.07 -15.73
CA ASP A 240 -0.46 -6.27 -14.97
C ASP A 240 -1.21 -7.52 -15.50
N PHE A 241 -2.51 -7.43 -15.77
CA PHE A 241 -3.27 -8.52 -16.40
C PHE A 241 -2.68 -8.92 -17.77
N LEU A 242 -2.35 -7.95 -18.64
CA LEU A 242 -1.74 -8.23 -19.95
C LEU A 242 -0.35 -8.88 -19.81
N ASN A 243 0.44 -8.49 -18.80
CA ASN A 243 1.74 -9.09 -18.51
C ASN A 243 1.60 -10.53 -17.98
N GLN A 244 0.72 -10.76 -17.01
CA GLN A 244 0.51 -12.09 -16.42
C GLN A 244 -0.16 -13.09 -17.39
N SER A 245 -1.00 -12.60 -18.31
CA SER A 245 -1.62 -13.43 -19.36
C SER A 245 -0.78 -13.53 -20.66
N LYS A 246 0.44 -12.97 -20.68
CA LYS A 246 1.34 -13.03 -21.83
C LYS A 246 1.88 -14.45 -22.04
N GLY A 247 1.85 -14.92 -23.29
CA GLY A 247 2.44 -16.21 -23.67
C GLY A 247 1.77 -17.40 -22.96
N VAL A 248 0.45 -17.38 -22.81
CA VAL A 248 -0.32 -18.57 -22.42
C VAL A 248 -0.31 -19.56 -23.58
N ASP A 249 0.24 -20.74 -23.33
CA ASP A 249 0.22 -21.87 -24.26
C ASP A 249 -1.06 -22.66 -24.06
N PHE A 250 -2.05 -22.44 -24.93
CA PHE A 250 -3.33 -23.15 -24.89
C PHE A 250 -3.24 -24.59 -25.42
N ALA A 251 -2.14 -24.98 -26.07
CA ALA A 251 -1.86 -26.35 -26.48
C ALA A 251 -1.12 -27.16 -25.39
N ALA A 252 -0.77 -26.52 -24.26
CA ALA A 252 -0.06 -27.17 -23.16
C ALA A 252 -0.78 -28.44 -22.68
N GLN A 253 -0.05 -29.57 -22.72
CA GLN A 253 -0.59 -30.85 -22.28
C GLN A 253 -0.75 -30.90 -20.75
N THR A 254 -1.81 -31.59 -20.31
CA THR A 254 -2.06 -31.86 -18.89
C THR A 254 -2.32 -33.35 -18.66
N LYS A 255 -2.02 -33.82 -17.44
CA LYS A 255 -2.27 -35.18 -16.96
C LYS A 255 -2.97 -35.14 -15.61
N GLU A 256 -3.69 -36.20 -15.26
CA GLU A 256 -4.20 -36.35 -13.90
C GLU A 256 -3.11 -36.90 -12.98
N ALA A 257 -3.00 -36.32 -11.79
CA ALA A 257 -2.12 -36.77 -10.73
C ALA A 257 -2.75 -36.42 -9.37
N ASN A 258 -3.01 -37.43 -8.55
CA ASN A 258 -3.61 -37.31 -7.21
C ASN A 258 -4.95 -36.53 -7.23
N GLY A 259 -5.85 -36.88 -8.17
CA GLY A 259 -7.15 -36.22 -8.34
C GLY A 259 -7.10 -34.76 -8.82
N ARG A 260 -5.94 -34.30 -9.31
CA ARG A 260 -5.74 -32.94 -9.83
C ARG A 260 -5.15 -32.98 -11.23
N ARG A 261 -5.66 -32.13 -12.12
CA ARG A 261 -5.09 -31.89 -13.45
C ARG A 261 -3.83 -31.01 -13.31
N LYS A 262 -2.67 -31.59 -13.63
CA LYS A 262 -1.35 -30.94 -13.64
C LYS A 262 -0.83 -30.79 -15.06
N PHE A 263 -0.01 -29.78 -15.33
CA PHE A 263 0.73 -29.66 -16.59
C PHE A 263 1.77 -30.78 -16.72
N VAL A 264 1.98 -31.25 -17.95
CA VAL A 264 3.07 -32.19 -18.26
C VAL A 264 4.41 -31.47 -18.21
N ASN A 265 4.47 -30.24 -18.70
CA ASN A 265 5.64 -29.37 -18.60
C ASN A 265 5.73 -28.71 -17.22
N ALA A 266 6.77 -29.06 -16.45
CA ALA A 266 7.02 -28.51 -15.11
C ALA A 266 7.18 -26.99 -15.09
N ALA A 267 7.68 -26.37 -16.17
CA ALA A 267 7.80 -24.92 -16.26
C ALA A 267 6.44 -24.18 -16.25
N TYR A 268 5.34 -24.87 -16.60
CA TYR A 268 3.98 -24.32 -16.52
C TYR A 268 3.38 -24.43 -15.12
N GLU A 269 3.84 -25.37 -14.29
CA GLU A 269 3.51 -25.38 -12.85
C GLU A 269 4.15 -24.19 -12.11
N GLY A 270 5.26 -23.64 -12.62
CA GLY A 270 5.89 -22.41 -12.10
C GLY A 270 5.23 -21.09 -12.54
N LYS A 271 4.22 -21.11 -13.43
CA LYS A 271 3.56 -19.88 -13.91
C LYS A 271 2.60 -19.30 -12.87
N SER A 272 2.29 -18.00 -13.00
CA SER A 272 1.35 -17.33 -12.09
C SER A 272 -0.05 -17.94 -12.16
N ASP A 273 -0.84 -17.77 -11.10
CA ASP A 273 -2.21 -18.30 -11.10
C ASP A 273 -3.09 -17.64 -12.16
N VAL A 274 -2.86 -16.38 -12.52
CA VAL A 274 -3.54 -15.69 -13.63
C VAL A 274 -3.22 -16.37 -14.96
N TRP A 275 -1.94 -16.69 -15.24
CA TRP A 275 -1.54 -17.45 -16.43
C TRP A 275 -2.26 -18.81 -16.49
N LYS A 276 -2.27 -19.55 -15.37
CA LYS A 276 -2.94 -20.85 -15.26
C LYS A 276 -4.46 -20.74 -15.32
N PHE A 277 -5.05 -19.63 -14.89
CA PHE A 277 -6.48 -19.35 -15.02
C PHE A 277 -6.86 -19.08 -16.47
N CYS A 278 -6.11 -18.21 -17.16
CA CYS A 278 -6.23 -17.98 -18.60
C CYS A 278 -6.15 -19.29 -19.39
N TYR A 279 -5.14 -20.13 -19.13
CA TYR A 279 -5.06 -21.47 -19.75
C TYR A 279 -6.34 -22.29 -19.55
N ARG A 280 -6.86 -22.35 -18.32
CA ARG A 280 -8.09 -23.12 -17.99
C ARG A 280 -9.38 -22.52 -18.56
N MET A 281 -9.39 -21.23 -18.88
CA MET A 281 -10.49 -20.59 -19.62
C MET A 281 -10.40 -20.86 -21.12
N GLY A 282 -9.20 -21.05 -21.66
CA GLY A 282 -8.98 -21.29 -23.08
C GLY A 282 -8.73 -20.02 -23.90
N ALA A 283 -8.40 -20.23 -25.18
CA ALA A 283 -7.88 -19.19 -26.06
C ALA A 283 -8.89 -18.06 -26.35
N THR A 284 -10.10 -18.41 -26.82
CA THR A 284 -11.14 -17.45 -27.22
C THR A 284 -11.52 -16.45 -26.10
N PRO A 285 -11.92 -16.90 -24.89
CA PRO A 285 -12.24 -15.95 -23.81
C PRO A 285 -11.02 -15.17 -23.34
N THR A 286 -9.84 -15.80 -23.22
CA THR A 286 -8.62 -15.10 -22.78
C THR A 286 -8.23 -14.00 -23.75
N ASN A 287 -8.20 -14.29 -25.05
CA ASN A 287 -7.82 -13.30 -26.06
C ASN A 287 -8.87 -12.18 -26.17
N THR A 288 -10.15 -12.48 -25.93
CA THR A 288 -11.20 -11.46 -25.81
C THR A 288 -10.97 -10.54 -24.61
N ALA A 289 -10.62 -11.08 -23.44
CA ALA A 289 -10.27 -10.28 -22.26
C ALA A 289 -9.02 -9.41 -22.50
N ARG A 290 -7.99 -9.97 -23.16
CA ARG A 290 -6.76 -9.23 -23.51
C ARG A 290 -7.03 -8.11 -24.52
N ALA A 291 -7.86 -8.35 -25.53
CA ALA A 291 -8.27 -7.32 -26.49
C ALA A 291 -9.02 -6.18 -25.79
N LEU A 292 -9.97 -6.49 -24.90
CA LEU A 292 -10.71 -5.49 -24.14
C LEU A 292 -9.80 -4.67 -23.21
N ALA A 293 -8.88 -5.32 -22.49
CA ALA A 293 -7.90 -4.62 -21.66
C ALA A 293 -6.97 -3.71 -22.48
N GLN A 294 -6.53 -4.17 -23.66
CA GLN A 294 -5.68 -3.38 -24.55
C GLN A 294 -6.43 -2.19 -25.17
N GLN A 295 -7.70 -2.36 -25.54
CA GLN A 295 -8.56 -1.26 -25.99
C GLN A 295 -8.75 -0.23 -24.88
N TRP A 296 -9.13 -0.66 -23.67
CA TRP A 296 -9.40 0.25 -22.57
C TRP A 296 -8.15 1.02 -22.13
N LEU A 297 -6.97 0.39 -22.18
CA LEU A 297 -5.68 1.08 -22.00
C LEU A 297 -5.38 2.17 -23.05
N THR A 298 -5.95 2.08 -24.26
CA THR A 298 -5.83 3.14 -25.26
C THR A 298 -6.81 4.29 -24.98
N GLU A 299 -7.99 3.98 -24.45
CA GLU A 299 -9.03 4.95 -24.08
C GLU A 299 -8.76 5.69 -22.75
N LEU A 300 -7.84 5.20 -21.93
CA LEU A 300 -7.43 5.80 -20.64
C LEU A 300 -6.22 6.74 -20.74
N LYS A 301 -5.64 6.91 -21.93
CA LYS A 301 -4.49 7.79 -22.20
C LYS A 301 -4.91 9.24 -22.38
#